data_AF-A0A3C1CIR6-F1
#
_entry.id   AF-A0A3C1CIR6-F1
#
_cell.length_a   1.000
_cell.length_b   1.000
_cell.length_c   1.000
_cell.angle_alpha   90.00
_cell.angle_beta   90.00
_cell.angle_gamma   90.00
#
_symmetry.space_group_name_H-M   'P 1'
#
loop_
_entity.id
_entity.type
_entity.pdbx_description
1 polymer ?
#
loop_
_entity_poly.entity_id
_entity_poly.type
_entity_poly.pdbx_seq_one_letter_code
_entity_poly.pdbx_strand_id
1 'polypeptide(L)' 'TIIESGIDMPTVNTLVVDRADRLGLGQLHQLRGRVGRSGQRAYAYLFHPVDRTLTEAAYERLRTIGEHTELGSGFKIAMR' A
#
# COMPACT_ATOMS: atom_id res chain seq x y z
N THR A 1 11.82 12.54 0.89
CA THR A 1 10.98 13.71 1.19
C THR A 1 9.53 13.29 1.15
N ILE A 2 8.83 13.37 2.28
CA ILE A 2 7.36 13.20 2.30
C ILE A 2 6.79 14.54 1.85
N ILE A 3 6.33 14.62 0.60
CA ILE A 3 5.52 15.75 0.17
C ILE A 3 4.10 15.42 0.65
N GLU A 4 3.68 16.08 1.73
CA GLU A 4 2.35 16.03 2.36
C GLU A 4 1.93 14.71 3.05
N SER A 5 2.40 14.54 4.29
CA SER A 5 1.67 13.76 5.29
C SER A 5 0.72 14.70 6.04
N GLY A 6 -0.56 14.75 5.67
CA GLY A 6 -1.59 15.33 6.54
C GLY A 6 -2.76 16.05 5.86
N ILE A 7 -2.69 16.30 4.55
CA ILE A 7 -3.80 16.91 3.83
C ILE A 7 -4.65 15.81 3.22
N ASP A 8 -5.91 15.73 3.65
CA ASP A 8 -6.93 14.91 3.00
C ASP A 8 -7.34 15.59 1.70
N MET A 9 -6.70 15.21 0.59
CA MET A 9 -7.04 15.69 -0.75
C MET A 9 -7.84 14.61 -1.47
N PRO A 10 -9.17 14.78 -1.63
CA PRO A 10 -10.04 13.80 -2.27
C PRO A 10 -9.62 13.45 -3.70
N THR A 11 -8.89 14.35 -4.36
CA THR A 11 -8.41 14.21 -5.74
C THR A 11 -7.15 13.36 -5.88
N VAL A 12 -6.44 13.05 -4.78
CA VAL A 12 -5.23 12.23 -4.86
C VAL A 12 -5.61 10.77 -5.14
N ASN A 13 -5.17 10.29 -6.30
CA ASN A 13 -5.46 8.94 -6.79
C ASN A 13 -4.20 8.08 -6.91
N THR A 14 -3.01 8.62 -6.66
CA THR A 14 -1.74 7.91 -6.85
C THR A 14 -0.88 8.05 -5.61
N LEU A 15 -0.48 6.91 -5.06
CA LEU A 15 0.47 6.78 -3.96
C LEU A 15 1.78 6.19 -4.49
N VAL A 16 2.90 6.83 -4.16
CA VAL A 16 4.25 6.31 -4.43
C VAL A 16 4.98 6.20 -3.10
N VAL A 17 5.39 4.98 -2.74
CA VAL A 17 6.12 4.70 -1.50
C VAL A 17 7.50 4.20 -1.87
N ASP A 18 8.50 5.04 -1.69
CA ASP A 18 9.89 4.60 -1.67
C ASP A 18 10.20 3.87 -0.37
N ARG A 19 11.14 2.91 -0.43
CA ARG A 19 11.57 2.08 0.70
C ARG A 19 10.41 1.40 1.46
N ALA A 20 9.43 0.88 0.72
CA ALA A 20 8.29 0.16 1.29
C ALA A 20 8.74 -1.09 2.09
N ASP A 21 9.93 -1.63 1.80
CA ASP A 21 10.61 -2.68 2.57
C ASP A 21 10.82 -2.33 4.05
N ARG A 22 10.84 -1.03 4.39
CA ARG A 22 11.03 -0.56 5.77
C ARG A 22 9.74 -0.30 6.55
N LEU A 23 8.58 -0.32 5.89
CA LEU A 23 7.31 0.05 6.51
C LEU A 23 6.52 -1.16 6.97
N GLY A 24 6.02 -1.15 8.22
CA GLY A 24 5.13 -2.18 8.74
C GLY A 24 3.84 -2.30 7.92
N LEU A 25 3.20 -3.49 7.96
CA LEU A 25 1.98 -3.76 7.20
C LEU A 25 0.88 -2.72 7.52
N GLY A 26 0.69 -2.42 8.81
CA GLY A 26 -0.26 -1.39 9.24
C GLY A 26 0.03 0.01 8.68
N GLN A 27 1.30 0.40 8.57
CA GLN A 27 1.68 1.69 7.98
C GLN A 27 1.35 1.73 6.48
N LEU A 28 1.61 0.65 5.76
CA LEU A 28 1.27 0.52 4.33
C LEU A 28 -0.25 0.57 4.11
N HIS A 29 -1.04 -0.07 4.97
CA HIS A 29 -2.51 0.02 4.93
C HIS A 29 -3.01 1.46 5.17
N GLN A 30 -2.44 2.16 6.15
CA GLN A 30 -2.81 3.54 6.46
C GLN A 30 -2.49 4.48 5.29
N LEU A 31 -1.32 4.33 4.66
CA LEU A 31 -0.95 5.12 3.48
C LEU A 31 -1.88 4.82 2.30
N ARG A 32 -2.19 3.54 2.05
CA ARG A 32 -3.12 3.13 0.99
C ARG A 32 -4.51 3.73 1.18
N GLY A 33 -5.00 3.84 2.42
CA GLY A 33 -6.31 4.44 2.73
C GLY A 33 -6.42 5.96 2.48
N ARG A 34 -5.30 6.63 2.16
CA ARG A 34 -5.27 8.06 1.81
C ARG A 34 -5.54 8.32 0.32
N VAL A 35 -5.61 7.29 -0.52
CA VAL A 35 -5.90 7.43 -1.96
C VAL A 35 -7.17 6.66 -2.34
N GLY A 36 -7.84 7.06 -3.42
CA GLY A 36 -9.02 6.35 -3.94
C GLY A 36 -10.36 6.72 -3.29
N ARG A 37 -10.45 7.91 -2.69
CA ARG A 37 -11.68 8.42 -2.05
C ARG A 37 -12.71 8.99 -3.04
N SER A 38 -12.32 9.28 -4.28
CA SER A 38 -13.15 9.97 -5.29
C SER A 38 -13.99 9.05 -6.17
N GLY A 39 -14.10 7.75 -5.83
CA GLY A 39 -14.79 6.75 -6.67
C GLY A 39 -14.05 6.39 -7.97
N GLN A 40 -12.96 7.09 -8.29
CA GLN A 40 -12.04 6.78 -9.38
C GLN A 40 -11.02 5.73 -8.93
N ARG A 41 -10.52 4.92 -9.86
CA ARG A 41 -9.47 3.95 -9.58
C ARG A 41 -8.22 4.67 -9.09
N ALA A 42 -7.69 4.22 -7.95
CA ALA A 42 -6.41 4.66 -7.41
C ALA A 42 -5.31 3.63 -7.64
N TYR A 43 -4.08 4.11 -7.64
CA TYR A 43 -2.87 3.31 -7.81
C TYR A 43 -1.92 3.52 -6.63
N ALA A 44 -1.26 2.45 -6.20
CA ALA A 44 -0.22 2.51 -5.18
C ALA A 44 1.01 1.74 -5.69
N TYR A 45 2.13 2.43 -5.78
CA TYR A 45 3.41 1.85 -6.20
C TYR A 45 4.33 1.74 -4.98
N LEU A 46 4.74 0.52 -4.67
CA LEU A 46 5.59 0.20 -3.53
C LEU A 46 6.97 -0.22 -4.05
N PHE A 47 7.98 0.61 -3.77
CA PHE A 47 9.35 0.38 -4.24
C PHE A 47 10.24 -0.15 -3.12
N HIS A 48 11.20 -0.99 -3.49
CA HIS A 48 12.31 -1.39 -2.65
C HIS A 48 13.62 -1.29 -3.44
N PRO A 49 14.79 -1.23 -2.77
CA PRO A 49 16.07 -1.17 -3.46
C PRO A 49 16.29 -2.41 -4.36
N VAL A 50 16.72 -2.18 -5.60
CA VAL A 50 16.97 -3.23 -6.61
C VAL A 50 18.22 -4.05 -6.30
N ASP A 51 19.15 -3.47 -5.56
CA ASP A 51 20.44 -4.04 -5.17
C ASP A 51 20.35 -4.85 -3.87
N ARG A 52 19.16 -4.99 -3.28
CA ARG A 52 18.97 -5.70 -2.02
C ARG A 52 17.93 -6.81 -2.13
N THR A 53 18.31 -7.98 -1.68
CA THR A 53 17.39 -9.09 -1.43
C THR A 53 16.47 -8.71 -0.26
N LEU A 54 15.17 -8.85 -0.46
CA LEU A 54 14.19 -8.69 0.61
C LEU A 54 14.32 -9.85 1.59
N THR A 55 14.10 -9.58 2.88
CA THR A 55 13.85 -10.67 3.83
C THR A 55 12.52 -11.33 3.50
N GLU A 56 12.37 -12.61 3.85
CA GLU A 56 11.12 -13.35 3.65
C GLU A 56 9.92 -12.59 4.23
N ALA A 57 10.06 -12.09 5.47
CA ALA A 57 9.02 -11.30 6.12
C ALA A 57 8.69 -9.99 5.38
N ALA A 58 9.69 -9.32 4.80
CA ALA A 58 9.45 -8.10 4.03
C ALA A 58 8.76 -8.40 2.69
N TYR A 59 9.19 -9.46 2.02
CA TYR A 59 8.57 -9.94 0.79
C TYR A 59 7.10 -10.33 1.03
N GLU A 60 6.83 -11.18 2.01
CA GLU A 60 5.47 -11.63 2.34
C GLU A 60 4.55 -10.47 2.70
N ARG A 61 5.06 -9.48 3.44
CA ARG A 61 4.30 -8.26 3.74
C ARG A 61 3.97 -7.45 2.48
N LEU A 62 4.94 -7.23 1.59
CA LEU A 62 4.73 -6.50 0.33
C LEU A 62 3.80 -7.24 -0.64
N ARG A 63 3.90 -8.58 -0.67
CA ARG A 63 2.98 -9.46 -1.41
C ARG A 63 1.56 -9.34 -0.86
N THR A 64 1.40 -9.50 0.46
CA THR A 64 0.10 -9.43 1.15
C THR A 64 -0.64 -8.12 0.86
N ILE A 65 0.04 -6.97 0.97
CA ILE A 65 -0.61 -5.68 0.71
C ILE A 65 -1.00 -5.50 -0.77
N GLY A 66 -0.26 -6.13 -1.69
CA GLY A 66 -0.51 -6.11 -3.14
C GLY A 66 -1.63 -7.06 -3.58
N GLU A 67 -1.88 -8.15 -2.86
CA GLU A 67 -2.96 -9.09 -3.17
C GLU A 67 -4.33 -8.64 -2.64
N HIS A 68 -4.35 -7.76 -1.63
CA HIS A 68 -5.59 -7.21 -1.08
C HIS A 68 -6.13 -6.02 -1.89
N THR A 69 -5.99 -6.09 -3.22
CA THR A 69 -6.42 -5.07 -4.19
C THR A 69 -7.87 -5.21 -4.66
N GLU A 70 -8.54 -6.33 -4.35
CA GLU A 70 -9.96 -6.50 -4.63
C GLU A 70 -10.83 -5.96 -3.48
N LEU A 71 -11.79 -5.11 -3.84
CA LEU A 71 -13.03 -4.89 -3.08
C LEU A 71 -13.61 -6.28 -2.76
N GLY A 72 -13.52 -6.71 -1.50
CA GLY A 72 -13.99 -8.02 -1.06
C GLY A 72 -12.92 -9.03 -0.64
N SER A 73 -11.62 -8.69 -0.66
CA SER A 73 -10.57 -9.59 -0.13
C SER A 73 -10.73 -9.91 1.36
N GLY A 74 -11.24 -8.97 2.16
CA GLY A 74 -11.64 -9.23 3.56
C GLY A 74 -12.82 -10.21 3.69
N PHE A 75 -13.66 -10.33 2.66
CA PHE A 75 -14.79 -11.26 2.62
C PHE A 75 -14.33 -12.70 2.34
N LYS A 76 -13.25 -12.89 1.57
CA LYS A 76 -12.67 -14.24 1.31
C LYS A 76 -11.90 -14.81 2.50
N ILE A 77 -11.30 -13.96 3.35
CA ILE A 77 -10.61 -14.40 4.57
C ILE A 77 -11.61 -14.82 5.66
N ALA A 78 -12.82 -14.25 5.67
CA ALA A 78 -13.88 -14.61 6.61
C ALA A 78 -14.64 -15.90 6.26
N MET A 79 -14.45 -16.44 5.05
CA MET A 79 -15.17 -17.62 4.54
C MET A 79 -14.32 -18.89 4.52
N ARG A 80 -13.17 -18.91 5.21
CA ARG A 80 -12.32 -20.08 5.38
C ARG A 80 -12.21 -20.51 6.84
#